data_AF-A0A353HWT3-F1
#
_entry.id   AF-A0A353HWT3-F1
#
_cell.length_a   1.000
_cell.length_b   1.000
_cell.length_c   1.000
_cell.angle_alpha   90.00
_cell.angle_beta   90.00
_cell.angle_gamma   90.00
#
_symmetry.space_group_name_H-M   'P 1'
#
loop_
_entity.id
_entity.type
_entity.pdbx_description
1 polymer ?
#
loop_
_entity_poly.entity_id
_entity_poly.type
_entity_poly.pdbx_seq_one_letter_code
_entity_poly.pdbx_strand_id
1 'polypeptide(L)'
;MIAASACLPYVFAPVVIDGEAYWDGSFVGNPSLSPLVSNGPADIVIIQNNPIARPGLPMTMSDIQSRTSEIAFNISFVREVSTIRHLGAAVDAEESNVVHAAGVRLHLISGNEELQQLDLSSKFNTEWPFLLHLHDLGVATAGRWLDEHFDYVGKMSTMDPVPVHDAERLTGT
;
A
#
# COMPACT_ATOMS: atom_id res chain seq x y z
N MET A 1 -11.31 6.03 -16.72
CA MET A 1 -10.99 5.67 -15.32
C MET A 1 -9.52 5.31 -15.11
N ILE A 2 -8.95 4.31 -15.80
CA ILE A 2 -7.52 3.91 -15.60
C ILE A 2 -6.56 5.09 -15.78
N ALA A 3 -6.75 5.89 -16.84
CA ALA A 3 -5.91 7.07 -17.10
C ALA A 3 -6.00 8.13 -15.98
N ALA A 4 -7.17 8.32 -15.37
CA ALA A 4 -7.33 9.24 -14.25
C ALA A 4 -6.63 8.73 -12.98
N SER A 5 -6.68 7.41 -12.74
CA SER A 5 -6.00 6.75 -11.62
C SER A 5 -4.47 6.73 -11.72
N ALA A 6 -3.89 7.05 -12.88
CA ALA A 6 -2.44 7.11 -13.10
C ALA A 6 -1.92 8.55 -13.31
N CYS A 7 -2.79 9.55 -13.10
CA CYS A 7 -2.52 10.95 -13.41
C CYS A 7 -1.92 11.69 -12.20
N LEU A 8 -0.64 11.41 -11.88
CA LEU A 8 0.04 12.08 -10.76
C LEU A 8 0.06 13.62 -10.96
N PRO A 9 -0.46 14.42 -10.01
CA PRO A 9 -0.65 15.87 -10.18
C PRO A 9 0.62 16.66 -10.55
N TYR A 10 1.79 16.16 -10.14
CA TYR A 10 3.08 16.83 -10.40
C TYR A 10 3.73 16.43 -11.71
N VAL A 11 3.19 15.41 -12.40
CA VAL A 11 3.75 14.85 -13.63
C VAL A 11 2.82 15.08 -14.82
N PHE A 12 1.51 15.04 -14.61
CA PHE A 12 0.52 15.10 -15.68
C PHE A 12 -0.58 16.15 -15.43
N ALA A 13 -1.03 16.78 -16.51
CA ALA A 13 -2.24 17.60 -16.51
C ALA A 13 -3.48 16.72 -16.23
N PRO A 14 -4.54 17.26 -15.60
CA PRO A 14 -5.71 16.48 -15.20
C PRO A 14 -6.42 15.89 -16.43
N VAL A 15 -6.99 14.71 -16.27
CA VAL A 15 -7.83 14.05 -17.28
C VAL A 15 -9.27 14.50 -17.10
N VAL A 16 -9.92 14.98 -18.16
CA VAL A 16 -11.33 15.38 -18.11
C VAL A 16 -12.23 14.21 -18.49
N ILE A 17 -13.17 13.86 -17.61
CA ILE A 17 -14.19 12.83 -17.83
C ILE A 17 -15.56 13.45 -17.52
N ASP A 18 -16.50 13.39 -18.46
CA ASP A 18 -17.87 13.93 -18.31
C ASP A 18 -17.92 15.40 -17.87
N GLY A 19 -16.93 16.21 -18.26
CA GLY A 19 -16.84 17.63 -17.94
C GLY A 19 -16.12 17.95 -16.62
N GLU A 20 -15.79 16.94 -15.83
CA GLU A 20 -15.08 17.08 -14.56
C GLU A 20 -13.59 16.74 -14.70
N ALA A 21 -12.73 17.49 -14.02
CA ALA A 21 -11.28 17.31 -14.08
C ALA A 21 -10.79 16.37 -12.97
N TYR A 22 -10.05 15.33 -13.34
CA TYR A 22 -9.56 14.30 -12.42
C TYR A 22 -8.03 14.20 -12.44
N TRP A 23 -7.46 14.05 -11.26
CA TRP A 23 -6.09 13.58 -11.03
C TRP A 23 -6.11 12.24 -10.31
N ASP A 24 -4.94 11.65 -10.14
CA ASP A 24 -4.76 10.41 -9.37
C ASP A 24 -5.35 10.57 -7.95
N GLY A 25 -6.25 9.65 -7.61
CA GLY A 25 -6.98 9.60 -6.34
C GLY A 25 -6.14 9.09 -5.18
N SER A 26 -4.87 8.75 -5.40
CA SER A 26 -4.01 8.17 -4.37
C SER A 26 -3.82 9.07 -3.14
N PHE A 27 -3.94 10.39 -3.27
CA PHE A 27 -3.97 11.34 -2.13
C PHE A 27 -5.24 11.24 -1.28
N VAL A 28 -6.34 10.75 -1.85
CA VAL A 28 -7.64 10.55 -1.18
C VAL A 28 -7.69 9.18 -0.52
N GLY A 29 -7.05 8.17 -1.13
CA GLY A 29 -6.85 6.85 -0.54
C GLY A 29 -6.30 5.86 -1.56
N ASN A 30 -5.18 5.18 -1.23
CA ASN A 30 -4.62 4.11 -2.06
C ASN A 30 -3.87 3.06 -1.21
N PRO A 31 -4.32 1.79 -1.22
CA PRO A 31 -5.63 1.33 -1.68
C PRO A 31 -6.74 1.74 -0.71
N SER A 32 -7.99 1.90 -1.18
CA SER A 32 -9.15 1.94 -0.26
C SER A 32 -9.65 0.52 0.03
N LEU A 33 -9.56 0.11 1.29
CA LEU A 33 -9.91 -1.20 1.82
C LEU A 33 -11.37 -1.25 2.28
N SER A 34 -11.94 -0.11 2.70
CA SER A 34 -13.32 -0.04 3.22
C SER A 34 -14.38 -0.65 2.29
N PRO A 35 -14.35 -0.43 0.96
CA PRO A 35 -15.29 -1.05 0.02
C PRO A 35 -15.07 -2.55 -0.16
N LEU A 36 -13.86 -3.06 0.08
CA LEU A 36 -13.57 -4.49 -0.01
C LEU A 36 -14.13 -5.24 1.20
N VAL A 37 -14.03 -4.63 2.38
CA VAL A 37 -14.53 -5.21 3.65
C VAL A 37 -16.05 -5.41 3.63
N SER A 38 -16.81 -4.46 3.05
CA SER A 38 -18.27 -4.54 3.02
C SER A 38 -18.84 -5.64 2.11
N ASN A 39 -18.02 -6.20 1.20
CA ASN A 39 -18.42 -7.25 0.26
C ASN A 39 -18.10 -8.68 0.75
N GLY A 40 -17.62 -8.82 2.00
CA GLY A 40 -17.47 -10.12 2.66
C GLY A 40 -16.27 -11.02 2.29
N PRO A 41 -15.12 -10.56 1.78
CA PRO A 41 -13.94 -11.42 1.72
C PRO A 41 -13.42 -11.72 3.13
N ALA A 42 -13.06 -12.98 3.35
CA ALA A 42 -12.42 -13.41 4.59
C ALA A 42 -10.91 -13.09 4.61
N ASP A 43 -10.30 -12.82 3.44
CA ASP A 43 -8.87 -12.51 3.29
C ASP A 43 -8.68 -11.38 2.28
N ILE A 44 -7.87 -10.37 2.63
CA ILE A 44 -7.44 -9.28 1.75
C ILE A 44 -5.92 -9.32 1.65
N VAL A 45 -5.41 -9.48 0.43
CA VAL A 45 -3.99 -9.41 0.11
C VAL A 45 -3.66 -8.03 -0.44
N ILE A 46 -2.75 -7.35 0.25
CA ILE A 46 -2.29 -6.01 -0.05
C ILE A 46 -0.91 -6.15 -0.69
N ILE A 47 -0.74 -5.57 -1.87
CA ILE A 47 0.55 -5.51 -2.57
C ILE A 47 1.06 -4.08 -2.45
N GLN A 48 2.17 -3.91 -1.74
CA GLN A 48 2.78 -2.62 -1.51
C GLN A 48 4.05 -2.48 -2.37
N ASN A 49 3.99 -1.56 -3.32
CA ASN A 49 5.06 -1.26 -4.28
C ASN A 49 5.67 0.13 -4.08
N ASN A 50 5.29 0.86 -3.03
CA ASN A 50 5.90 2.13 -2.67
C ASN A 50 6.51 2.00 -1.27
N PRO A 51 7.79 2.34 -1.07
CA PRO A 51 8.41 2.21 0.23
C PRO A 51 7.72 3.08 1.29
N ILE A 52 7.61 2.55 2.51
CA ILE A 52 6.99 3.26 3.65
C ILE A 52 7.88 4.42 4.12
N ALA A 53 9.18 4.20 4.07
CA ALA A 53 10.21 5.16 4.44
C ALA A 53 11.46 4.92 3.59
N ARG A 54 12.27 5.96 3.40
CA ARG A 54 13.63 5.85 2.84
C ARG A 54 14.64 6.38 3.85
N PRO A 55 15.82 5.76 3.97
CA PRO A 55 16.91 6.32 4.76
C PRO A 55 17.42 7.62 4.14
N GLY A 56 17.87 8.56 4.97
CA GLY A 56 18.42 9.85 4.54
C GLY A 56 17.43 11.02 4.54
N LEU A 57 17.98 12.23 4.68
CA LEU A 57 17.21 13.47 4.65
C LEU A 57 16.90 13.87 3.21
N PRO A 58 15.67 14.30 2.89
CA PRO A 58 15.35 14.82 1.56
C PRO A 58 16.00 16.18 1.39
N MET A 59 17.06 16.26 0.57
CA MET A 59 17.86 17.49 0.41
C MET A 59 17.58 18.20 -0.91
N THR A 60 16.93 17.54 -1.87
CA THR A 60 16.51 18.14 -3.14
C THR A 60 14.99 18.32 -3.20
N MET A 61 14.51 19.19 -4.10
CA MET A 61 13.07 19.36 -4.34
C MET A 61 12.40 18.05 -4.75
N SER A 62 13.08 17.23 -5.55
CA SER A 62 12.60 15.91 -5.97
C SER A 62 12.47 14.96 -4.77
N ASP A 63 13.45 14.97 -3.87
CA ASP A 63 13.40 14.14 -2.66
C ASP A 63 12.27 14.56 -1.74
N ILE A 64 12.08 15.88 -1.56
CA ILE A 64 11.01 16.44 -0.73
C ILE A 64 9.65 16.04 -1.30
N GLN A 65 9.43 16.22 -2.61
CA GLN A 65 8.17 15.85 -3.26
C GLN A 65 7.89 14.34 -3.19
N SER A 66 8.91 13.50 -3.39
CA SER A 66 8.77 12.05 -3.23
C SER A 66 8.42 11.69 -1.78
N ARG A 67 9.11 12.29 -0.80
CA ARG A 67 8.84 12.07 0.63
C ARG A 67 7.43 12.51 1.03
N THR A 68 6.97 13.67 0.56
CA THR A 68 5.60 14.15 0.81
C THR A 68 4.57 13.20 0.22
N SER A 69 4.79 12.70 -1.00
CA SER A 69 3.90 11.74 -1.65
C SER A 69 3.88 10.41 -0.90
N GLU A 70 5.04 9.89 -0.51
CA GLU A 70 5.17 8.69 0.32
C GLU A 70 4.39 8.83 1.63
N ILE A 71 4.58 9.92 2.37
CA ILE A 71 3.84 10.19 3.62
C ILE A 71 2.33 10.24 3.37
N ALA A 72 1.88 10.97 2.34
CA ALA A 72 0.47 11.12 2.03
C ALA A 72 -0.20 9.76 1.73
N PHE A 73 0.45 8.91 0.93
CA PHE A 73 -0.06 7.58 0.60
C PHE A 73 -0.08 6.65 1.81
N ASN A 74 0.98 6.67 2.61
CA ASN A 74 1.07 5.79 3.77
C ASN A 74 0.05 6.15 4.86
N ILE A 75 -0.20 7.44 5.13
CA ILE A 75 -1.17 7.86 6.17
C ILE A 75 -2.57 7.31 5.91
N SER A 76 -3.05 7.37 4.66
CA SER A 76 -4.37 6.88 4.30
C SER A 76 -4.47 5.36 4.48
N PHE A 77 -3.43 4.63 4.06
CA PHE A 77 -3.33 3.18 4.25
C PHE A 77 -3.31 2.78 5.73
N VAL A 78 -2.46 3.43 6.54
CA VAL A 78 -2.36 3.22 8.00
C VAL A 78 -3.72 3.35 8.67
N ARG A 79 -4.45 4.41 8.31
CA ARG A 79 -5.76 4.71 8.90
C ARG A 79 -6.77 3.63 8.58
N GLU A 80 -6.86 3.20 7.32
CA GLU A 80 -7.82 2.18 6.94
C GLU A 80 -7.51 0.82 7.56
N VAL A 81 -6.25 0.39 7.55
CA VAL A 81 -5.82 -0.84 8.26
C VAL A 81 -6.19 -0.76 9.74
N SER A 82 -5.91 0.37 10.38
CA SER A 82 -6.24 0.60 11.79
C SER A 82 -7.75 0.50 12.03
N THR A 83 -8.57 1.12 11.19
CA THR A 83 -10.03 1.07 11.30
C THR A 83 -10.57 -0.37 11.17
N ILE A 84 -10.09 -1.13 10.19
CA ILE A 84 -10.50 -2.53 9.98
C ILE A 84 -10.18 -3.37 11.21
N ARG A 85 -8.98 -3.19 11.79
CA ARG A 85 -8.56 -3.92 12.99
C ARG A 85 -9.37 -3.58 14.24
N HIS A 86 -9.68 -2.30 14.47
CA HIS A 86 -10.49 -1.89 15.61
C HIS A 86 -11.94 -2.38 15.51
N LEU A 87 -12.52 -2.37 14.30
CA LEU A 87 -13.84 -2.94 14.06
C LEU A 87 -13.85 -4.46 14.25
N GLY A 88 -12.78 -5.17 13.88
CA GLY A 88 -12.63 -6.60 14.17
C GLY A 88 -12.57 -6.90 15.67
N ALA A 89 -11.75 -6.15 16.42
CA ALA A 89 -11.54 -6.38 17.85
C ALA A 89 -12.78 -6.07 18.73
N ALA A 90 -13.62 -5.12 18.32
CA ALA A 90 -14.83 -4.75 19.05
C ALA A 90 -15.94 -5.82 18.97
N VAL A 91 -15.98 -6.61 17.89
CA VAL A 91 -17.00 -7.65 17.69
C VAL A 91 -16.68 -8.94 18.46
N ASP A 92 -15.41 -9.23 18.72
CA ASP A 92 -15.00 -10.36 19.58
C ASP A 92 -15.40 -10.15 21.05
N ALA A 93 -15.76 -8.92 21.46
CA ALA A 93 -16.05 -8.57 22.85
C ALA A 93 -17.55 -8.52 23.21
N GLU A 94 -18.48 -8.44 22.23
CA GLU A 94 -19.93 -8.35 22.49
C GLU A 94 -20.77 -9.13 21.46
N GLU A 95 -21.69 -9.98 21.94
CA GLU A 95 -22.78 -10.58 21.16
C GLU A 95 -23.70 -9.47 20.61
N SER A 96 -23.41 -8.96 19.41
CA SER A 96 -24.25 -7.96 18.74
C SER A 96 -24.38 -8.22 17.25
N ASN A 97 -25.62 -8.15 16.77
CA ASN A 97 -26.13 -8.47 15.43
C ASN A 97 -25.66 -7.53 14.29
N VAL A 98 -24.42 -7.05 14.30
CA VAL A 98 -23.85 -6.27 13.19
C VAL A 98 -22.81 -7.10 12.46
N VAL A 99 -23.28 -7.85 11.47
CA VAL A 99 -22.43 -8.58 10.54
C VAL A 99 -21.63 -7.56 9.73
N HIS A 100 -20.29 -7.63 9.75
CA HIS A 100 -19.41 -7.64 8.54
C HIS A 100 -17.94 -7.22 8.71
N ALA A 101 -17.44 -6.78 9.87
CA ALA A 101 -16.00 -6.47 10.02
C ALA A 101 -15.16 -7.54 10.76
N ALA A 102 -15.82 -8.45 11.49
CA ALA A 102 -15.18 -9.38 12.43
C ALA A 102 -14.34 -10.52 11.81
N GLY A 103 -14.26 -10.61 10.49
CA GLY A 103 -13.67 -11.77 9.79
C GLY A 103 -12.58 -11.45 8.79
N VAL A 104 -12.14 -10.20 8.68
CA VAL A 104 -11.19 -9.79 7.63
C VAL A 104 -9.77 -10.10 8.06
N ARG A 105 -9.14 -11.05 7.35
CA ARG A 105 -7.72 -11.38 7.49
C ARG A 105 -6.90 -10.54 6.52
N LEU A 106 -5.88 -9.85 7.03
CA LEU A 106 -5.03 -8.97 6.23
C LEU A 106 -3.67 -9.64 5.98
N HIS A 107 -3.23 -9.56 4.73
CA HIS A 107 -1.98 -10.09 4.25
C HIS A 107 -1.24 -8.99 3.50
N LEU A 108 0.06 -8.86 3.72
CA LEU A 108 0.88 -7.84 3.08
C LEU A 108 2.06 -8.49 2.35
N ILE A 109 2.15 -8.23 1.05
CA ILE A 109 3.32 -8.51 0.22
C ILE A 109 3.98 -7.17 -0.06
N SER A 110 5.20 -6.96 0.44
CA SER A 110 5.89 -5.68 0.34
C SER A 110 7.20 -5.84 -0.42
N GLY A 111 7.41 -5.06 -1.47
CA GLY A 111 8.70 -4.95 -2.17
C GLY A 111 9.63 -3.91 -1.55
N ASN A 112 9.34 -3.44 -0.34
CA ASN A 112 10.02 -2.31 0.28
C ASN A 112 11.53 -2.53 0.45
N GLU A 113 11.97 -3.73 0.83
CA GLU A 113 13.40 -4.03 1.07
C GLU A 113 14.25 -3.82 -0.19
N GLU A 114 13.72 -4.16 -1.36
CA GLU A 114 14.43 -4.04 -2.62
C GLU A 114 14.20 -2.70 -3.29
N LEU A 115 12.96 -2.17 -3.24
CA LEU A 115 12.61 -0.88 -3.85
C LEU A 115 13.24 0.32 -3.14
N GLN A 116 13.59 0.18 -1.85
CA GLN A 116 14.37 1.20 -1.14
C GLN A 116 15.79 1.36 -1.68
N GLN A 117 16.36 0.30 -2.29
CA GLN A 117 17.72 0.32 -2.85
C GLN A 117 17.78 1.01 -4.22
N LEU A 118 16.63 1.19 -4.88
CA LEU A 118 16.54 1.90 -6.14
C LEU A 118 16.50 3.42 -5.93
N ASP A 119 17.26 4.14 -6.77
CA ASP A 119 17.27 5.61 -6.77
C ASP A 119 15.91 6.17 -7.18
N LEU A 120 15.57 7.38 -6.71
CA LEU A 120 14.32 8.06 -7.05
C LEU A 120 14.17 8.29 -8.55
N SER A 121 15.28 8.52 -9.26
CA SER A 121 15.30 8.68 -10.71
C SER A 121 14.76 7.44 -11.45
N SER A 122 14.88 6.25 -10.85
CA SER A 122 14.38 5.00 -11.43
C SER A 122 12.86 4.96 -11.61
N LYS A 123 12.10 5.78 -10.87
CA LYS A 123 10.64 5.92 -11.05
C LYS A 123 10.25 6.41 -12.44
N PHE A 124 11.16 7.08 -13.14
CA PHE A 124 10.97 7.57 -14.50
C PHE A 124 11.62 6.66 -15.56
N ASN A 125 12.30 5.59 -15.14
CA ASN A 125 12.89 4.63 -16.05
C ASN A 125 11.80 3.71 -16.60
N THR A 126 11.59 3.78 -17.92
CA THR A 126 10.60 2.98 -18.65
C THR A 126 11.25 2.01 -19.64
N GLU A 127 12.57 1.79 -19.52
CA GLU A 127 13.29 0.86 -20.37
C GLU A 127 12.87 -0.59 -20.10
N TRP A 128 12.66 -1.35 -21.17
CA TRP A 128 12.19 -2.74 -21.09
C TRP A 128 13.03 -3.64 -20.16
N PRO A 129 14.38 -3.60 -20.19
CA PRO A 129 15.18 -4.42 -19.27
C PRO A 129 14.93 -4.08 -17.79
N PHE A 130 14.69 -2.81 -17.47
CA PHE A 130 14.38 -2.38 -16.11
C PHE A 130 12.99 -2.84 -15.68
N LEU A 131 12.00 -2.76 -16.57
CA LEU A 131 10.65 -3.28 -16.30
C LEU A 131 10.65 -4.80 -16.07
N LEU A 132 11.43 -5.56 -16.84
CA LEU A 132 11.62 -7.00 -16.62
C LEU A 132 12.30 -7.27 -15.27
N HIS A 133 13.31 -6.48 -14.90
CA HIS A 133 13.94 -6.59 -13.60
C HIS A 133 12.94 -6.35 -12.44
N LEU A 134 12.09 -5.32 -12.53
CA LEU A 134 11.03 -5.06 -11.54
C LEU A 134 10.00 -6.20 -11.49
N HIS A 135 9.65 -6.78 -12.63
CA HIS A 135 8.77 -7.94 -12.71
C HIS A 135 9.39 -9.15 -11.98
N ASP A 136 10.64 -9.48 -12.28
CA ASP A 136 11.33 -10.63 -11.68
C ASP A 136 11.50 -10.45 -10.18
N LEU A 137 11.74 -9.21 -9.74
CA LEU A 137 11.75 -8.84 -8.33
C LEU A 137 10.38 -9.09 -7.68
N GLY A 138 9.29 -8.63 -8.29
CA GLY A 138 7.93 -8.88 -7.80
C GLY A 138 7.58 -10.36 -7.69
N VAL A 139 8.00 -11.17 -8.69
CA VAL A 139 7.82 -12.64 -8.65
C VAL A 139 8.60 -13.25 -7.50
N ALA A 140 9.86 -12.86 -7.29
CA ALA A 140 10.67 -13.37 -6.20
C ALA A 140 10.10 -12.98 -4.82
N THR A 141 9.65 -11.74 -4.65
CA THR A 141 9.03 -11.25 -3.41
C THR A 141 7.74 -12.01 -3.11
N ALA A 142 6.86 -12.19 -4.10
CA ALA A 142 5.64 -12.96 -3.93
C ALA A 142 5.94 -14.44 -3.62
N GLY A 143 6.96 -15.03 -4.27
CA GLY A 143 7.40 -16.40 -4.03
C GLY A 143 7.82 -16.62 -2.57
N ARG A 144 8.70 -15.76 -2.03
CA ARG A 144 9.11 -15.83 -0.62
C ARG A 144 7.92 -15.69 0.33
N TRP A 145 7.03 -14.74 0.04
CA TRP A 145 5.84 -14.56 0.87
C TRP A 145 4.95 -15.80 0.86
N LEU A 146 4.75 -16.45 -0.29
CA LEU A 146 3.98 -17.69 -0.39
C LEU A 146 4.63 -18.82 0.41
N ASP A 147 5.94 -19.01 0.30
CA ASP A 147 6.67 -20.04 1.05
C ASP A 147 6.52 -19.86 2.57
N GLU A 148 6.48 -18.61 3.05
CA GLU A 148 6.37 -18.30 4.47
C GLU A 148 4.93 -18.27 5.00
N HIS A 149 3.98 -17.83 4.18
CA HIS A 149 2.68 -17.37 4.67
C HIS A 149 1.45 -18.03 4.05
N PHE A 150 1.61 -18.81 2.96
CA PHE A 150 0.47 -19.37 2.23
C PHE A 150 -0.44 -20.22 3.12
N ASP A 151 0.14 -20.98 4.05
CA ASP A 151 -0.63 -21.83 4.97
C ASP A 151 -1.51 -21.06 5.96
N TYR A 152 -1.28 -19.76 6.15
CA TYR A 152 -2.11 -18.91 7.03
C TYR A 152 -3.28 -18.25 6.30
N VAL A 153 -3.26 -18.20 4.97
CA VAL A 153 -4.37 -17.68 4.17
C VAL A 153 -5.61 -18.52 4.47
N GLY A 154 -6.73 -17.85 4.72
CA GLY A 154 -7.95 -18.55 5.11
C GLY A 154 -8.01 -18.92 6.59
N LYS A 155 -6.96 -18.66 7.38
CA LYS A 155 -6.86 -19.02 8.80
C LYS A 155 -6.61 -17.81 9.69
N MET A 156 -5.60 -16.99 9.39
CA MET A 156 -5.25 -15.80 10.17
C MET A 156 -4.55 -14.73 9.32
N SER A 157 -4.51 -13.50 9.83
CA SER A 157 -3.74 -12.41 9.20
C SER A 157 -2.24 -12.69 9.27
N THR A 158 -1.50 -12.26 8.26
CA THR A 158 -0.02 -12.34 8.23
C THR A 158 0.64 -10.97 8.19
N MET A 159 -0.16 -9.90 8.13
CA MET A 159 0.33 -8.54 8.23
C MET A 159 0.59 -8.16 9.69
N ASP A 160 1.82 -7.76 9.99
CA ASP A 160 2.16 -7.07 11.25
C ASP A 160 1.86 -5.55 11.09
N PRO A 161 1.07 -4.93 11.99
CA PRO A 161 0.80 -3.50 11.96
C PRO A 161 1.89 -2.61 12.58
N VAL A 162 2.85 -3.14 13.33
CA VAL A 162 3.94 -2.34 13.94
C VAL A 162 4.78 -1.54 12.91
N PRO A 163 5.13 -2.07 11.73
CA PRO A 163 5.83 -1.34 10.68
C PRO A 163 5.08 -0.12 10.13
N VAL A 164 3.76 -0.09 10.33
CA VAL A 164 2.85 0.92 9.78
C VAL A 164 2.82 2.17 10.70
N HIS A 165 3.06 1.99 12.00
CA HIS A 165 3.05 3.08 12.99
C HIS A 165 4.43 3.65 13.31
N ASP A 166 5.48 2.82 13.25
CA ASP A 166 6.85 3.20 13.60
C ASP A 166 7.75 3.18 12.35
N ALA A 167 7.56 4.14 11.44
CA ALA A 167 8.43 4.32 10.26
C ALA A 167 9.92 4.48 10.64
N GLU A 168 10.20 4.97 11.86
CA GLU A 168 11.54 5.12 12.44
C GLU A 168 12.22 3.77 12.76
N ARG A 169 11.46 2.71 13.05
CA ARG A 169 12.02 1.36 13.27
C ARG A 169 12.46 0.68 11.98
N LEU A 170 11.91 1.09 10.82
CA LEU A 170 12.32 0.59 9.50
C LEU A 170 13.68 1.17 9.06
N THR A 171 14.13 2.27 9.66
CA THR A 171 15.40 2.93 9.31
C THR A 171 16.59 2.52 10.16
N GLY A 172 16.41 1.61 11.13
CA GLY A 172 17.53 1.03 11.89
C GLY A 172 18.41 2.06 12.60
N THR A 173 17.80 3.05 13.27
CA THR A 173 18.47 3.96 14.21
C THR A 173 17.90 3.79 15.60
#